data_AF-A0AAD7BQ67-F1
#
_entry.id   AF-A0AAD7BQ67-F1
#
_cell.length_a   1.000
_cell.length_b   1.000
_cell.length_c   1.000
_cell.angle_alpha   90.00
_cell.angle_beta   90.00
_cell.angle_gamma   90.00
#
_symmetry.space_group_name_H-M   'P 1'
#
loop_
_entity.id
_entity.type
_entity.pdbx_description
1 polymer ?
#
loop_
_entity_poly.entity_id
_entity_poly.type
_entity_poly.pdbx_seq_one_letter_code
_entity_poly.pdbx_strand_id
1 'polypeptide(L)'
;MITASILAAAVLVGGVSQVMAYNPSCGDNLAVYWGQNSVGGQQSLAAYCQDSTINAIQIAFLDVFFSTGGLPEINLANTCGTGNGVFPGTNLANCQFLASDIQTCQKAGKIVTISLGGQTGSDSFTSDAQGTAFATTVWNLFLGGTSSTRPFGSAILDGVDLDIEVGAPTGFAAFVNQIRALSAGANKQYFVTAAPQCPFPDAHLGDALNGANYDAIYVQFYNNFCGVSTPSTFNFGTWDNWAKTVSPNKNVKIYIGAPAAPNAGGGYIDAGTLGALAVSTRSQFSSFGGVMLWDAAAAFSNGRYDQQVKSIINNNCAANSGGGSPPPSCSQTYTVVNGDTCAAIEAKTGISDATLHSLNSGINSACSNLQVGQQLCVSGGSPSSSCTQTYTVVSGDTCAGIESKNGISDATLHSLNPTINSACSNLQVGQQLCVSSSSTSPPSGCSGQTYTVASGDTCATVESKNGISDAMLHSLNPSINSACSSE
;
A
#
# COMPACT_ATOMS: atom_id res chain seq x y z
N MET A 1 -2.29 45.99 -26.87
CA MET A 1 -2.04 44.54 -26.77
C MET A 1 -1.09 44.35 -25.60
N ILE A 2 -1.61 43.90 -24.45
CA ILE A 2 -0.81 43.57 -23.27
C ILE A 2 -0.95 42.06 -23.12
N THR A 3 0.11 41.31 -23.47
CA THR A 3 0.18 39.87 -23.24
C THR A 3 0.63 39.63 -21.81
N ALA A 4 -0.28 39.15 -20.97
CA ALA A 4 0.04 38.68 -19.63
C ALA A 4 0.61 37.26 -19.72
N SER A 5 1.87 37.10 -19.31
CA SER A 5 2.49 35.79 -19.12
C SER A 5 1.98 35.18 -17.82
N ILE A 6 1.24 34.07 -17.92
CA ILE A 6 0.80 33.27 -16.77
C ILE A 6 1.98 32.39 -16.36
N LEU A 7 2.57 32.68 -15.20
CA LEU A 7 3.55 31.83 -14.55
C LEU A 7 2.79 30.66 -13.89
N ALA A 8 2.85 29.47 -14.50
CA ALA A 8 2.31 28.26 -13.90
C ALA A 8 3.24 27.81 -12.76
N ALA A 9 2.79 27.97 -11.51
CA ALA A 9 3.48 27.40 -10.36
C ALA A 9 3.27 25.88 -10.37
N ALA A 10 4.31 25.13 -10.72
CA ALA A 10 4.33 23.68 -10.57
C ALA A 10 4.42 23.34 -9.06
N VAL A 11 3.32 22.88 -8.49
CA VAL A 11 3.29 22.33 -7.14
C VAL A 11 3.99 20.96 -7.19
N LEU A 12 5.22 20.90 -6.66
CA LEU A 12 5.95 19.66 -6.42
C LEU A 12 5.23 18.88 -5.31
N VAL A 13 4.43 17.89 -5.69
CA VAL A 13 3.89 16.88 -4.77
C VAL A 13 5.03 15.90 -4.48
N GLY A 14 5.71 16.08 -3.34
CA GLY A 14 6.68 15.10 -2.86
C GLY A 14 6.01 13.74 -2.67
N GLY A 15 6.44 12.74 -3.44
CA GLY A 15 5.99 11.36 -3.30
C GLY A 15 6.49 10.77 -1.99
N VAL A 16 5.63 10.71 -0.98
CA VAL A 16 5.89 9.92 0.22
C VAL A 16 5.84 8.46 -0.19
N SER A 17 6.97 7.75 -0.13
CA SER A 17 7.02 6.29 -0.28
C SER A 17 6.05 5.66 0.72
N GLN A 18 4.86 5.27 0.25
CA GLN A 18 3.90 4.56 1.08
C GLN A 18 4.40 3.13 1.25
N VAL A 19 4.89 2.82 2.44
CA VAL A 19 5.06 1.43 2.85
C VAL A 19 3.66 0.82 2.87
N MET A 20 3.37 -0.05 1.90
CA MET A 20 2.11 -0.77 1.85
C MET A 20 2.04 -1.72 3.05
N ALA A 21 1.04 -1.53 3.92
CA ALA A 21 0.79 -2.45 5.02
C ALA A 21 0.29 -3.81 4.50
N TYR A 22 -0.48 -3.83 3.41
CA TYR A 22 -0.86 -5.06 2.72
C TYR A 22 0.17 -5.45 1.66
N ASN A 23 0.61 -6.70 1.69
CA ASN A 23 1.47 -7.25 0.64
C ASN A 23 0.97 -8.66 0.25
N PRO A 24 0.40 -8.85 -0.96
CA PRO A 24 -0.17 -10.13 -1.37
C PRO A 24 0.86 -11.25 -1.49
N SER A 25 2.16 -10.94 -1.55
CA SER A 25 3.24 -11.93 -1.56
C SER A 25 3.58 -12.46 -0.16
N CYS A 26 3.10 -11.79 0.89
CA CYS A 26 3.38 -12.14 2.27
C CYS A 26 2.39 -13.14 2.84
N GLY A 27 2.93 -14.13 3.58
CA GLY A 27 2.17 -15.08 4.39
C GLY A 27 1.99 -14.60 5.84
N ASP A 28 1.92 -13.30 6.08
CA ASP A 28 1.68 -12.73 7.42
C ASP A 28 0.58 -11.66 7.42
N ASN A 29 -0.21 -11.54 6.35
CA ASN A 29 -1.30 -10.58 6.31
C ASN A 29 -2.41 -10.96 7.30
N LEU A 30 -3.05 -9.96 7.87
CA LEU A 30 -4.27 -10.08 8.65
C LEU A 30 -5.39 -9.30 7.97
N ALA A 31 -6.46 -10.00 7.59
CA ALA A 31 -7.69 -9.41 7.06
C ALA A 31 -8.77 -9.41 8.15
N VAL A 32 -9.69 -8.43 8.12
CA VAL A 32 -10.83 -8.38 9.04
C VAL A 32 -12.10 -7.91 8.32
N TYR A 33 -13.24 -8.49 8.70
CA TYR A 33 -14.53 -7.90 8.40
C TYR A 33 -14.80 -6.73 9.36
N TRP A 34 -15.39 -5.65 8.85
CA TRP A 34 -15.84 -4.50 9.65
C TRP A 34 -17.20 -4.03 9.14
N GLY A 35 -18.10 -3.69 10.05
CA GLY A 35 -19.42 -3.14 9.71
C GLY A 35 -20.57 -3.89 10.38
N GLN A 36 -20.40 -5.13 10.84
CA GLN A 36 -21.50 -5.90 11.43
C GLN A 36 -21.57 -5.88 12.95
N ASN A 37 -20.55 -5.35 13.64
CA ASN A 37 -20.56 -5.17 15.09
C ASN A 37 -20.95 -6.45 15.86
N SER A 38 -20.40 -7.61 15.46
CA SER A 38 -20.93 -8.94 15.84
C SER A 38 -21.03 -9.20 17.35
N VAL A 39 -20.22 -8.53 18.16
CA VAL A 39 -20.24 -8.63 19.64
C VAL A 39 -20.55 -7.31 20.35
N GLY A 40 -20.91 -6.25 19.61
CA GLY A 40 -21.00 -4.90 20.15
C GLY A 40 -19.64 -4.19 20.23
N GLY A 41 -19.67 -2.86 20.41
CA GLY A 41 -18.45 -2.05 20.58
C GLY A 41 -17.70 -1.67 19.31
N GLN A 42 -18.29 -1.84 18.12
CA GLN A 42 -17.72 -1.40 16.85
C GLN A 42 -17.33 0.09 16.91
N GLN A 43 -16.06 0.36 16.61
CA GLN A 43 -15.49 1.69 16.51
C GLN A 43 -15.62 2.23 15.08
N SER A 44 -15.22 3.48 14.88
CA SER A 44 -15.09 4.03 13.52
C SER A 44 -14.09 3.20 12.70
N LEU A 45 -14.26 3.18 11.38
CA LEU A 45 -13.37 2.43 10.49
C LEU A 45 -11.91 2.91 10.65
N ALA A 46 -11.70 4.23 10.79
CA ALA A 46 -10.36 4.79 11.00
C ALA A 46 -9.65 4.28 12.27
N ALA A 47 -10.39 3.86 13.31
CA ALA A 47 -9.79 3.38 14.55
C ALA A 47 -9.02 2.06 14.35
N TYR A 48 -9.53 1.18 13.48
CA TYR A 48 -8.89 -0.09 13.10
C TYR A 48 -7.68 0.11 12.18
N CYS A 49 -7.43 1.36 11.76
CA CYS A 49 -6.38 1.71 10.83
C CYS A 49 -5.17 2.41 11.48
N GLN A 50 -5.21 2.63 12.80
CA GLN A 50 -4.18 3.38 13.53
C GLN A 50 -2.88 2.61 13.78
N ASP A 51 -2.91 1.27 13.71
CA ASP A 51 -1.72 0.43 13.90
C ASP A 51 -1.46 -0.50 12.69
N SER A 52 -0.31 -1.18 12.68
CA SER A 52 0.12 -2.05 11.58
C SER A 52 -0.46 -3.46 11.63
N THR A 53 -1.41 -3.74 12.53
CA THR A 53 -1.90 -5.09 12.81
C THR A 53 -2.69 -5.63 11.63
N ILE A 54 -3.70 -4.86 11.22
CA ILE A 54 -4.65 -5.20 10.16
C ILE A 54 -4.08 -4.72 8.83
N ASN A 55 -4.07 -5.58 7.81
CA ASN A 55 -3.56 -5.28 6.49
C ASN A 55 -4.69 -5.08 5.47
N ALA A 56 -5.80 -5.81 5.62
CA ALA A 56 -6.97 -5.71 4.75
C ALA A 56 -8.26 -5.57 5.56
N ILE A 57 -9.20 -4.76 5.08
CA ILE A 57 -10.51 -4.55 5.71
C ILE A 57 -11.62 -4.77 4.68
N GLN A 58 -12.52 -5.69 4.97
CA GLN A 58 -13.75 -5.92 4.22
C GLN A 58 -14.89 -5.14 4.87
N ILE A 59 -15.39 -4.09 4.21
CA ILE A 59 -16.56 -3.33 4.67
C ILE A 59 -17.80 -4.20 4.39
N ALA A 60 -18.48 -4.60 5.45
CA ALA A 60 -19.52 -5.60 5.45
C ALA A 60 -20.84 -4.97 5.95
N PHE A 61 -21.93 -4.91 5.17
CA PHE A 61 -22.11 -5.48 3.84
C PHE A 61 -22.92 -4.61 2.88
N LEU A 62 -22.75 -4.90 1.60
CA LEU A 62 -23.76 -4.71 0.56
C LEU A 62 -24.66 -5.96 0.56
N ASP A 63 -25.71 -5.96 1.38
CA ASP A 63 -26.50 -7.15 1.73
C ASP A 63 -27.74 -7.37 0.84
N VAL A 64 -28.19 -6.31 0.15
CA VAL A 64 -29.27 -6.38 -0.86
C VAL A 64 -28.73 -5.86 -2.19
N PHE A 65 -28.82 -6.65 -3.25
CA PHE A 65 -28.28 -6.30 -4.57
C PHE A 65 -29.27 -5.48 -5.39
N PHE A 66 -30.56 -5.77 -5.28
CA PHE A 66 -31.58 -5.12 -6.11
C PHE A 66 -32.72 -4.59 -5.24
N SER A 67 -32.65 -3.30 -4.92
CA SER A 67 -33.69 -2.61 -4.14
C SER A 67 -34.32 -1.45 -4.92
N THR A 68 -35.00 -0.57 -4.19
CA THR A 68 -35.67 0.63 -4.69
C THR A 68 -34.75 1.43 -5.60
N GLY A 69 -35.25 1.76 -6.79
CA GLY A 69 -34.47 2.47 -7.82
C GLY A 69 -33.44 1.62 -8.56
N GLY A 70 -33.44 0.29 -8.35
CA GLY A 70 -32.47 -0.62 -8.97
C GLY A 70 -31.06 -0.52 -8.38
N LEU A 71 -30.92 0.12 -7.21
CA LEU A 71 -29.67 0.24 -6.48
C LEU A 71 -29.61 -0.75 -5.31
N PRO A 72 -28.41 -1.11 -4.84
CA PRO A 72 -28.25 -2.00 -3.69
C PRO A 72 -28.57 -1.28 -2.36
N GLU A 73 -28.69 -2.07 -1.28
CA GLU A 73 -28.70 -1.56 0.10
C GLU A 73 -27.38 -1.87 0.80
N ILE A 74 -27.04 -1.01 1.76
CA ILE A 74 -25.86 -1.17 2.62
C ILE A 74 -26.37 -1.31 4.04
N ASN A 75 -25.82 -2.29 4.75
CA ASN A 75 -26.03 -2.50 6.17
C ASN A 75 -24.66 -2.62 6.85
N LEU A 76 -24.26 -1.58 7.57
CA LEU A 76 -23.08 -1.54 8.43
C LEU A 76 -23.51 -1.43 9.89
N ALA A 77 -24.51 -2.22 10.27
CA ALA A 77 -25.09 -2.31 11.61
C ALA A 77 -25.39 -0.92 12.20
N ASN A 78 -24.79 -0.61 13.35
CA ASN A 78 -25.00 0.65 14.06
C ASN A 78 -24.26 1.85 13.44
N THR A 79 -23.43 1.64 12.41
CA THR A 79 -22.63 2.71 11.80
C THR A 79 -23.35 3.37 10.63
N CYS A 80 -23.86 2.60 9.68
CA CYS A 80 -24.59 3.15 8.55
C CYS A 80 -25.57 2.14 7.95
N GLY A 81 -26.81 2.56 7.71
CA GLY A 81 -27.80 1.82 6.92
C GLY A 81 -28.92 2.75 6.48
N THR A 82 -30.06 2.19 6.07
CA THR A 82 -31.23 2.97 5.62
C THR A 82 -31.72 3.99 6.66
N GLY A 83 -31.55 3.69 7.96
CA GLY A 83 -31.88 4.58 9.07
C GLY A 83 -31.03 5.86 9.16
N ASN A 84 -29.88 5.92 8.48
CA ASN A 84 -28.98 7.09 8.46
C ASN A 84 -29.34 8.10 7.36
N GLY A 85 -30.40 7.85 6.60
CA GLY A 85 -30.75 8.59 5.39
C GLY A 85 -30.24 7.90 4.14
N VAL A 86 -31.01 8.03 3.05
CA VAL A 86 -30.78 7.36 1.76
C VAL A 86 -30.70 8.38 0.62
N PHE A 87 -30.12 7.99 -0.51
CA PHE A 87 -30.17 8.83 -1.71
C PHE A 87 -31.62 8.91 -2.24
N PRO A 88 -32.07 10.08 -2.76
CA PRO A 88 -33.43 10.26 -3.24
C PRO A 88 -33.86 9.20 -4.27
N GLY A 89 -35.02 8.56 -4.05
CA GLY A 89 -35.58 7.55 -4.95
C GLY A 89 -34.96 6.15 -4.80
N THR A 90 -34.20 5.90 -3.72
CA THR A 90 -33.46 4.65 -3.50
C THR A 90 -33.54 4.23 -2.02
N ASN A 91 -33.13 3.01 -1.70
CA ASN A 91 -32.81 2.58 -0.34
C ASN A 91 -31.29 2.56 -0.07
N LEU A 92 -30.49 3.12 -0.98
CA LEU A 92 -29.04 3.13 -0.83
C LEU A 92 -28.65 4.14 0.25
N ALA A 93 -28.07 3.65 1.34
CA ALA A 93 -27.66 4.47 2.48
C ALA A 93 -26.63 5.54 2.07
N ASN A 94 -26.80 6.76 2.56
CA ASN A 94 -25.86 7.85 2.36
C ASN A 94 -24.82 7.85 3.49
N CYS A 95 -23.76 7.07 3.29
CA CYS A 95 -22.67 6.89 4.25
C CYS A 95 -21.45 7.78 3.94
N GLN A 96 -21.66 8.96 3.34
CA GLN A 96 -20.56 9.75 2.77
C GLN A 96 -19.52 10.20 3.79
N PHE A 97 -19.89 10.25 5.07
CA PHE A 97 -18.98 10.52 6.18
C PHE A 97 -17.86 9.46 6.33
N LEU A 98 -18.02 8.26 5.77
CA LEU A 98 -16.98 7.22 5.79
C LEU A 98 -15.83 7.50 4.82
N ALA A 99 -15.95 8.50 3.93
CA ALA A 99 -14.92 8.81 2.94
C ALA A 99 -13.54 9.05 3.59
N SER A 100 -13.50 9.84 4.65
CA SER A 100 -12.26 10.18 5.37
C SER A 100 -11.65 8.98 6.08
N ASP A 101 -12.49 8.08 6.62
CA ASP A 101 -12.01 6.90 7.33
C ASP A 101 -11.39 5.89 6.37
N ILE A 102 -12.05 5.64 5.24
CA ILE A 102 -11.52 4.79 4.17
C ILE A 102 -10.18 5.33 3.68
N GLN A 103 -10.11 6.62 3.38
CA GLN A 103 -8.88 7.26 2.90
C GLN A 103 -7.77 7.24 3.96
N THR A 104 -8.12 7.30 5.25
CA THR A 104 -7.17 7.14 6.36
C THR A 104 -6.55 5.74 6.34
N CYS A 105 -7.37 4.70 6.17
CA CYS A 105 -6.90 3.32 6.05
C CYS A 105 -6.01 3.10 4.82
N GLN A 106 -6.43 3.64 3.67
CA GLN A 106 -5.66 3.57 2.43
C GLN A 106 -4.32 4.29 2.55
N LYS A 107 -4.28 5.47 3.20
CA LYS A 107 -3.04 6.20 3.48
C LYS A 107 -2.11 5.44 4.43
N ALA A 108 -2.65 4.57 5.29
CA ALA A 108 -1.88 3.64 6.11
C ALA A 108 -1.42 2.39 5.33
N GLY A 109 -1.62 2.33 4.01
CA GLY A 109 -1.20 1.23 3.15
C GLY A 109 -2.07 -0.02 3.27
N LYS A 110 -3.26 0.08 3.87
CA LYS A 110 -4.22 -1.02 4.00
C LYS A 110 -5.13 -1.05 2.79
N ILE A 111 -5.56 -2.24 2.38
CA ILE A 111 -6.60 -2.38 1.35
C ILE A 111 -7.98 -2.36 2.00
N VAL A 112 -8.93 -1.64 1.41
CA VAL A 112 -10.31 -1.56 1.87
C VAL A 112 -11.24 -1.98 0.73
N THR A 113 -11.96 -3.10 0.90
CA THR A 113 -12.90 -3.64 -0.09
C THR A 113 -14.34 -3.51 0.40
N ILE A 114 -15.31 -3.48 -0.52
CA ILE A 114 -16.74 -3.66 -0.18
C ILE A 114 -17.07 -5.15 -0.27
N SER A 115 -17.65 -5.71 0.78
CA SER A 115 -18.10 -7.10 0.82
C SER A 115 -19.58 -7.20 0.45
N LEU A 116 -19.88 -8.12 -0.45
CA LEU A 116 -21.22 -8.42 -0.96
C LEU A 116 -21.75 -9.67 -0.26
N GLY A 117 -23.02 -9.62 0.18
CA GLY A 117 -23.72 -10.76 0.77
C GLY A 117 -23.74 -10.74 2.30
N GLY A 118 -23.04 -11.69 2.92
CA GLY A 118 -23.13 -12.04 4.33
C GLY A 118 -24.28 -13.00 4.64
N GLN A 119 -24.28 -13.61 5.83
CA GLN A 119 -25.28 -14.60 6.27
C GLN A 119 -26.75 -14.17 6.11
N THR A 120 -27.05 -12.87 6.22
CA THR A 120 -28.41 -12.32 6.08
C THR A 120 -28.70 -11.73 4.70
N GLY A 121 -27.70 -11.65 3.81
CA GLY A 121 -27.90 -11.16 2.46
C GLY A 121 -28.81 -12.09 1.68
N SER A 122 -29.89 -11.58 1.08
CA SER A 122 -30.95 -12.43 0.51
C SER A 122 -30.89 -12.60 -1.00
N ASP A 123 -29.88 -12.04 -1.67
CA ASP A 123 -29.89 -11.88 -3.12
C ASP A 123 -28.85 -12.74 -3.85
N SER A 124 -29.34 -13.45 -4.86
CA SER A 124 -28.54 -14.13 -5.88
C SER A 124 -28.89 -13.57 -7.25
N PHE A 125 -28.02 -13.74 -8.24
CA PHE A 125 -28.35 -13.37 -9.61
C PHE A 125 -29.20 -14.45 -10.28
N THR A 126 -30.09 -14.03 -11.16
CA THR A 126 -30.92 -14.91 -11.99
C THR A 126 -30.20 -15.31 -13.29
N SER A 127 -29.13 -14.61 -13.67
CA SER A 127 -28.35 -14.87 -14.89
C SER A 127 -26.97 -14.20 -14.84
N ASP A 128 -26.07 -14.65 -15.71
CA ASP A 128 -24.76 -14.00 -15.93
C ASP A 128 -24.91 -12.54 -16.37
N ALA A 129 -25.90 -12.24 -17.23
CA ALA A 129 -26.17 -10.88 -17.67
C ALA A 129 -26.52 -9.95 -16.50
N GLN A 130 -27.26 -10.45 -15.51
CA GLN A 130 -27.58 -9.69 -14.31
C GLN A 130 -26.34 -9.50 -13.42
N GLY A 131 -25.49 -10.54 -13.28
CA GLY A 131 -24.22 -10.43 -12.56
C GLY A 131 -23.28 -9.39 -13.20
N THR A 132 -23.14 -9.40 -14.53
CA THR A 132 -22.37 -8.39 -15.29
C THR A 132 -22.93 -6.98 -15.12
N ALA A 133 -24.26 -6.82 -15.22
CA ALA A 133 -24.89 -5.52 -15.02
C ALA A 133 -24.63 -4.99 -13.60
N PHE A 134 -24.78 -5.85 -12.59
CA PHE A 134 -24.57 -5.47 -11.21
C PHE A 134 -23.10 -5.14 -10.90
N ALA A 135 -22.13 -5.83 -11.49
CA ALA A 135 -20.72 -5.47 -11.42
C ALA A 135 -20.45 -4.04 -11.91
N THR A 136 -21.14 -3.61 -12.97
CA THR A 136 -21.06 -2.24 -13.48
C THR A 136 -21.67 -1.25 -12.49
N THR A 137 -22.77 -1.61 -11.84
CA THR A 137 -23.36 -0.80 -10.75
C THR A 137 -22.37 -0.63 -9.59
N VAL A 138 -21.80 -1.73 -9.08
CA VAL A 138 -20.79 -1.69 -8.00
C VAL A 138 -19.58 -0.85 -8.40
N TRP A 139 -19.10 -1.00 -9.64
CA TRP A 139 -17.98 -0.22 -10.16
C TRP A 139 -18.24 1.29 -10.11
N ASN A 140 -19.44 1.72 -10.53
CA ASN A 140 -19.84 3.12 -10.55
C ASN A 140 -20.10 3.73 -9.17
N LEU A 141 -20.62 2.93 -8.24
CA LEU A 141 -20.95 3.38 -6.89
C LEU A 141 -19.72 3.44 -5.96
N PHE A 142 -18.82 2.47 -6.05
CA PHE A 142 -17.78 2.25 -5.02
C PHE A 142 -16.34 2.26 -5.54
N LEU A 143 -16.13 1.94 -6.82
CA LEU A 143 -14.80 1.78 -7.42
C LEU A 143 -14.50 2.93 -8.39
N GLY A 144 -13.75 2.63 -9.46
CA GLY A 144 -13.22 3.60 -10.41
C GLY A 144 -14.24 4.17 -11.40
N GLY A 145 -15.51 3.78 -11.33
CA GLY A 145 -16.58 4.35 -12.15
C GLY A 145 -17.10 5.67 -11.59
N THR A 146 -18.18 6.17 -12.20
CA THR A 146 -18.80 7.45 -11.80
C THR A 146 -20.29 7.28 -11.52
N SER A 147 -20.78 7.96 -10.49
CA SER A 147 -22.19 8.02 -10.13
C SER A 147 -22.48 9.30 -9.34
N SER A 148 -23.70 9.81 -9.44
CA SER A 148 -24.20 10.87 -8.56
C SER A 148 -24.60 10.36 -7.16
N THR A 149 -24.72 9.03 -6.99
CA THR A 149 -25.18 8.38 -5.75
C THR A 149 -24.07 7.56 -5.09
N ARG A 150 -22.86 8.14 -4.92
CA ARG A 150 -21.73 7.43 -4.29
C ARG A 150 -21.90 7.35 -2.76
N PRO A 151 -22.08 6.15 -2.18
CA PRO A 151 -22.39 6.00 -0.76
C PRO A 151 -21.25 6.41 0.16
N PHE A 152 -20.01 6.21 -0.26
CA PHE A 152 -18.82 6.58 0.50
C PHE A 152 -18.17 7.86 -0.03
N GLY A 153 -18.96 8.71 -0.67
CA GLY A 153 -18.54 10.04 -1.12
C GLY A 153 -17.40 9.96 -2.13
N SER A 154 -16.31 10.68 -1.85
CA SER A 154 -15.12 10.74 -2.70
C SER A 154 -14.20 9.52 -2.59
N ALA A 155 -14.46 8.59 -1.66
CA ALA A 155 -13.65 7.40 -1.54
C ALA A 155 -13.82 6.48 -2.75
N ILE A 156 -12.70 5.92 -3.21
CA ILE A 156 -12.60 4.89 -4.24
C ILE A 156 -11.99 3.67 -3.55
N LEU A 157 -12.80 2.63 -3.35
CA LEU A 157 -12.34 1.42 -2.65
C LEU A 157 -11.25 0.70 -3.45
N ASP A 158 -10.55 -0.20 -2.76
CA ASP A 158 -9.47 -1.00 -3.34
C ASP A 158 -9.97 -2.28 -4.00
N GLY A 159 -11.27 -2.57 -3.95
CA GLY A 159 -11.78 -3.80 -4.52
C GLY A 159 -13.14 -4.23 -4.01
N VAL A 160 -13.47 -5.48 -4.33
CA VAL A 160 -14.68 -6.17 -3.88
C VAL A 160 -14.32 -7.46 -3.19
N ASP A 161 -15.17 -7.86 -2.27
CA ASP A 161 -15.16 -9.15 -1.60
C ASP A 161 -16.51 -9.84 -1.80
N LEU A 162 -16.51 -11.14 -2.12
CA LEU A 162 -17.72 -11.93 -2.28
C LEU A 162 -17.86 -12.87 -1.08
N ASP A 163 -18.75 -12.52 -0.16
CA ASP A 163 -19.11 -13.32 1.00
C ASP A 163 -20.53 -13.88 0.81
N ILE A 164 -20.66 -14.82 -0.13
CA ILE A 164 -21.96 -15.37 -0.54
C ILE A 164 -22.20 -16.68 0.20
N GLU A 165 -23.05 -16.61 1.22
CA GLU A 165 -23.33 -17.75 2.11
C GLU A 165 -24.71 -18.38 1.91
N VAL A 166 -25.55 -17.77 1.08
CA VAL A 166 -26.91 -18.20 0.77
C VAL A 166 -27.27 -17.88 -0.68
N GLY A 167 -28.35 -18.48 -1.19
CA GLY A 167 -28.84 -18.23 -2.55
C GLY A 167 -28.14 -19.08 -3.62
N ALA A 168 -28.53 -18.86 -4.88
CA ALA A 168 -28.02 -19.63 -6.02
C ALA A 168 -26.62 -19.14 -6.46
N PRO A 169 -25.74 -20.03 -6.96
CA PRO A 169 -24.38 -19.67 -7.40
C PRO A 169 -24.33 -18.90 -8.74
N THR A 170 -25.47 -18.79 -9.42
CA THR A 170 -25.59 -18.18 -10.74
C THR A 170 -25.04 -16.76 -10.79
N GLY A 171 -24.29 -16.42 -11.85
CA GLY A 171 -23.90 -15.04 -12.19
C GLY A 171 -22.67 -14.47 -11.46
N PHE A 172 -22.18 -15.09 -10.38
CA PHE A 172 -21.04 -14.56 -9.64
C PHE A 172 -19.72 -14.62 -10.42
N ALA A 173 -19.52 -15.65 -11.26
CA ALA A 173 -18.37 -15.69 -12.19
C ALA A 173 -18.40 -14.50 -13.16
N ALA A 174 -19.57 -14.22 -13.74
CA ALA A 174 -19.78 -13.11 -14.67
C ALA A 174 -19.62 -11.75 -13.99
N PHE A 175 -20.05 -11.62 -12.75
CA PHE A 175 -19.81 -10.44 -11.92
C PHE A 175 -18.30 -10.17 -11.77
N VAL A 176 -17.52 -11.16 -11.32
CA VAL A 176 -16.07 -10.99 -11.11
C VAL A 176 -15.34 -10.71 -12.41
N ASN A 177 -15.66 -11.44 -13.48
CA ASN A 177 -15.05 -11.21 -14.79
C ASN A 177 -15.33 -9.79 -15.30
N GLN A 178 -16.52 -9.24 -15.03
CA GLN A 178 -16.83 -7.86 -15.37
C GLN A 178 -16.06 -6.84 -14.51
N ILE A 179 -15.90 -7.07 -13.20
CA ILE A 179 -15.04 -6.21 -12.35
C ILE A 179 -13.59 -6.22 -12.87
N ARG A 180 -13.06 -7.38 -13.27
CA ARG A 180 -11.73 -7.49 -13.88
C ARG A 180 -11.64 -6.76 -15.22
N ALA A 181 -12.66 -6.86 -16.07
CA ALA A 181 -12.72 -6.13 -17.34
C ALA A 181 -12.74 -4.60 -17.12
N LEU A 182 -13.53 -4.11 -16.17
CA LEU A 182 -13.65 -2.68 -15.86
C LEU A 182 -12.39 -2.10 -15.21
N SER A 183 -11.66 -2.91 -14.44
CA SER A 183 -10.40 -2.52 -13.81
C SER A 183 -9.17 -2.68 -14.71
N ALA A 184 -9.32 -3.28 -15.90
CA ALA A 184 -8.23 -3.44 -16.84
C ALA A 184 -7.67 -2.07 -17.28
N GLY A 185 -6.36 -1.86 -17.07
CA GLY A 185 -5.69 -0.60 -17.42
C GLY A 185 -5.92 0.55 -16.44
N ALA A 186 -6.54 0.30 -15.28
CA ALA A 186 -6.64 1.32 -14.24
C ALA A 186 -5.27 1.66 -13.62
N ASN A 187 -5.13 2.90 -13.17
CA ASN A 187 -3.90 3.41 -12.53
C ASN A 187 -3.67 2.88 -11.10
N LYS A 188 -4.61 2.11 -10.55
CA LYS A 188 -4.48 1.40 -9.28
C LYS A 188 -4.94 -0.04 -9.43
N GLN A 189 -4.35 -0.94 -8.65
CA GLN A 189 -4.84 -2.31 -8.53
C GLN A 189 -6.19 -2.33 -7.81
N TYR A 190 -7.13 -3.11 -8.35
CA TYR A 190 -8.37 -3.46 -7.69
C TYR A 190 -8.36 -4.94 -7.32
N PHE A 191 -8.45 -5.22 -6.03
CA PHE A 191 -8.46 -6.56 -5.47
C PHE A 191 -9.86 -7.18 -5.59
N VAL A 192 -9.91 -8.46 -5.95
CA VAL A 192 -11.13 -9.25 -5.90
C VAL A 192 -10.92 -10.43 -4.99
N THR A 193 -11.65 -10.47 -3.89
CA THR A 193 -11.57 -11.52 -2.87
C THR A 193 -12.90 -12.25 -2.73
N ALA A 194 -12.89 -13.38 -2.05
CA ALA A 194 -14.09 -14.13 -1.72
C ALA A 194 -13.94 -14.91 -0.42
N ALA A 195 -15.03 -15.16 0.28
CA ALA A 195 -15.07 -15.90 1.54
C ALA A 195 -15.98 -17.13 1.45
N PRO A 196 -15.59 -18.18 0.71
CA PRO A 196 -16.32 -19.44 0.74
C PRO A 196 -16.26 -20.07 2.13
N GLN A 197 -17.20 -20.95 2.45
CA GLN A 197 -17.13 -21.79 3.64
C GLN A 197 -16.12 -22.93 3.43
N CYS A 198 -15.63 -23.54 4.52
CA CYS A 198 -14.62 -24.61 4.40
C CYS A 198 -15.08 -25.90 3.66
N PRO A 199 -16.37 -26.30 3.61
CA PRO A 199 -16.79 -27.44 2.81
C PRO A 199 -16.41 -27.25 1.34
N PHE A 200 -15.85 -28.30 0.73
CA PHE A 200 -15.36 -28.25 -0.65
C PHE A 200 -16.06 -29.31 -1.52
N PRO A 201 -16.55 -28.96 -2.73
CA PRO A 201 -16.63 -27.60 -3.28
C PRO A 201 -17.61 -26.71 -2.50
N ASP A 202 -17.36 -25.41 -2.48
CA ASP A 202 -18.28 -24.45 -1.88
C ASP A 202 -19.58 -24.36 -2.69
N ALA A 203 -20.72 -24.37 -2.00
CA ALA A 203 -22.04 -24.47 -2.63
C ALA A 203 -22.49 -23.20 -3.36
N HIS A 204 -21.96 -22.03 -2.99
CA HIS A 204 -22.43 -20.74 -3.46
C HIS A 204 -21.42 -20.07 -4.39
N LEU A 205 -20.13 -20.30 -4.16
CA LEU A 205 -19.02 -19.68 -4.87
C LEU A 205 -18.21 -20.69 -5.69
N GLY A 206 -18.42 -22.00 -5.57
CA GLY A 206 -17.61 -23.01 -6.27
C GLY A 206 -17.46 -22.77 -7.78
N ASP A 207 -18.55 -22.49 -8.48
CA ASP A 207 -18.53 -22.19 -9.92
C ASP A 207 -17.82 -20.86 -10.22
N ALA A 208 -18.05 -19.84 -9.38
CA ALA A 208 -17.43 -18.52 -9.52
C ALA A 208 -15.91 -18.58 -9.33
N LEU A 209 -15.47 -19.27 -8.27
CA LEU A 209 -14.07 -19.54 -7.96
C LEU A 209 -13.34 -20.24 -9.11
N ASN A 210 -14.00 -21.21 -9.74
CA ASN A 210 -13.42 -21.93 -10.88
C ASN A 210 -13.42 -21.11 -12.18
N GLY A 211 -14.37 -20.18 -12.34
CA GLY A 211 -14.62 -19.44 -13.58
C GLY A 211 -14.04 -18.03 -13.65
N ALA A 212 -13.45 -17.50 -12.56
CA ALA A 212 -12.98 -16.12 -12.50
C ALA A 212 -11.66 -15.93 -11.71
N ASN A 213 -10.97 -14.82 -11.97
CA ASN A 213 -9.68 -14.52 -11.33
C ASN A 213 -9.86 -13.80 -9.98
N TYR A 214 -9.45 -14.44 -8.89
CA TYR A 214 -9.41 -13.87 -7.53
C TYR A 214 -7.97 -13.62 -7.07
N ASP A 215 -7.76 -12.60 -6.23
CA ASP A 215 -6.46 -12.29 -5.62
C ASP A 215 -6.28 -13.06 -4.30
N ALA A 216 -7.32 -13.14 -3.48
CA ALA A 216 -7.30 -13.85 -2.21
C ALA A 216 -8.65 -14.51 -1.87
N ILE A 217 -8.60 -15.67 -1.22
CA ILE A 217 -9.74 -16.43 -0.73
C ILE A 217 -9.66 -16.53 0.80
N TYR A 218 -10.67 -15.98 1.47
CA TYR A 218 -10.83 -15.98 2.92
C TYR A 218 -11.71 -17.14 3.36
N VAL A 219 -11.21 -18.37 3.22
CA VAL A 219 -11.99 -19.58 3.54
C VAL A 219 -12.44 -19.55 4.99
N GLN A 220 -13.75 -19.56 5.22
CA GLN A 220 -14.36 -19.54 6.54
C GLN A 220 -14.22 -20.93 7.20
N PHE A 221 -13.14 -21.14 7.96
CA PHE A 221 -12.89 -22.37 8.71
C PHE A 221 -13.59 -22.34 10.08
N TYR A 222 -14.88 -22.05 10.07
CA TYR A 222 -15.73 -22.02 11.26
C TYR A 222 -17.19 -22.33 10.89
N ASN A 223 -18.05 -22.53 11.89
CA ASN A 223 -19.46 -22.96 11.72
C ASN A 223 -19.67 -24.27 10.93
N ASN A 224 -18.60 -25.02 10.64
CA ASN A 224 -18.62 -26.22 9.80
C ASN A 224 -17.65 -27.30 10.32
N PHE A 225 -17.85 -28.54 9.88
CA PHE A 225 -17.08 -29.70 10.33
C PHE A 225 -15.57 -29.61 10.05
N CYS A 226 -15.16 -28.81 9.07
CA CYS A 226 -13.78 -28.60 8.64
C CYS A 226 -13.13 -27.37 9.30
N GLY A 227 -13.72 -26.83 10.37
CA GLY A 227 -13.25 -25.62 11.02
C GLY A 227 -11.96 -25.77 11.83
N VAL A 228 -11.39 -24.63 12.23
CA VAL A 228 -10.12 -24.55 12.98
C VAL A 228 -10.17 -25.24 14.35
N SER A 229 -11.35 -25.36 14.95
CA SER A 229 -11.57 -26.09 16.21
C SER A 229 -11.60 -27.61 16.04
N THR A 230 -11.51 -28.13 14.81
CA THR A 230 -11.60 -29.57 14.51
C THR A 230 -10.41 -30.02 13.66
N PRO A 231 -9.20 -30.13 14.25
CA PRO A 231 -7.96 -30.33 13.49
C PRO A 231 -7.93 -31.59 12.62
N SER A 232 -8.70 -32.63 12.97
CA SER A 232 -8.76 -33.88 12.20
C SER A 232 -9.45 -33.74 10.84
N THR A 233 -10.23 -32.70 10.64
CA THR A 233 -11.04 -32.44 9.43
C THR A 233 -10.72 -31.08 8.79
N PHE A 234 -9.78 -30.32 9.37
CA PHE A 234 -9.26 -29.08 8.80
C PHE A 234 -8.64 -29.35 7.42
N ASN A 235 -9.19 -28.73 6.37
CA ASN A 235 -8.95 -29.11 4.98
C ASN A 235 -8.24 -28.02 4.15
N PHE A 236 -7.35 -27.22 4.74
CA PHE A 236 -6.59 -26.19 3.99
C PHE A 236 -5.85 -26.77 2.78
N GLY A 237 -5.30 -27.99 2.88
CA GLY A 237 -4.64 -28.66 1.76
C GLY A 237 -5.54 -28.88 0.54
N THR A 238 -6.85 -29.04 0.74
CA THR A 238 -7.83 -29.12 -0.37
C THR A 238 -7.93 -27.80 -1.11
N TRP A 239 -7.98 -26.69 -0.37
CA TRP A 239 -8.02 -25.33 -0.92
C TRP A 239 -6.69 -24.94 -1.60
N ASP A 240 -5.55 -25.34 -1.04
CA ASP A 240 -4.23 -25.19 -1.69
C ASP A 240 -4.16 -25.97 -3.00
N ASN A 241 -4.65 -27.21 -3.03
CA ASN A 241 -4.71 -27.99 -4.26
C ASN A 241 -5.60 -27.32 -5.31
N TRP A 242 -6.78 -26.80 -4.92
CA TRP A 242 -7.63 -26.01 -5.81
C TRP A 242 -6.90 -24.77 -6.36
N ALA A 243 -6.23 -24.00 -5.50
CA ALA A 243 -5.49 -22.80 -5.89
C ALA A 243 -4.45 -23.10 -6.98
N LYS A 244 -3.73 -24.22 -6.83
CA LYS A 244 -2.67 -24.64 -7.76
C LYS A 244 -3.18 -25.31 -9.03
N THR A 245 -4.27 -26.07 -8.96
CA THR A 245 -4.70 -26.94 -10.06
C THR A 245 -5.90 -26.41 -10.82
N VAL A 246 -6.84 -25.74 -10.14
CA VAL A 246 -8.12 -25.32 -10.72
C VAL A 246 -8.22 -23.82 -10.92
N SER A 247 -7.86 -23.00 -9.92
CA SER A 247 -8.07 -21.53 -9.97
C SER A 247 -7.51 -20.91 -11.26
N PRO A 248 -8.22 -19.96 -11.91
CA PRO A 248 -7.67 -19.21 -13.03
C PRO A 248 -6.40 -18.43 -12.67
N ASN A 249 -6.29 -17.95 -11.43
CA ASN A 249 -5.08 -17.31 -10.90
C ASN A 249 -4.28 -18.29 -10.04
N LYS A 250 -3.18 -18.84 -10.60
CA LYS A 250 -2.32 -19.80 -9.86
C LYS A 250 -1.52 -19.17 -8.71
N ASN A 251 -1.52 -17.84 -8.62
CA ASN A 251 -0.91 -17.10 -7.52
C ASN A 251 -1.92 -16.65 -6.46
N VAL A 252 -3.20 -17.06 -6.57
CA VAL A 252 -4.23 -16.75 -5.58
C VAL A 252 -3.79 -17.16 -4.18
N LYS A 253 -4.08 -16.31 -3.20
CA LYS A 253 -3.74 -16.56 -1.80
C LYS A 253 -4.92 -17.11 -1.01
N ILE A 254 -4.67 -18.13 -0.19
CA ILE A 254 -5.66 -18.73 0.69
C ILE A 254 -5.38 -18.29 2.13
N TYR A 255 -6.40 -17.81 2.82
CA TYR A 255 -6.33 -17.37 4.21
C TYR A 255 -7.13 -18.33 5.09
N ILE A 256 -6.70 -18.44 6.35
CA ILE A 256 -7.50 -19.10 7.38
C ILE A 256 -8.50 -18.08 7.95
N GLY A 257 -9.77 -18.21 7.61
CA GLY A 257 -10.87 -17.47 8.24
C GLY A 257 -11.24 -18.08 9.61
N ALA A 258 -11.34 -17.25 10.65
CA ALA A 258 -11.69 -17.69 12.00
C ALA A 258 -12.50 -16.61 12.77
N PRO A 259 -13.38 -17.01 13.71
CA PRO A 259 -14.05 -16.08 14.59
C PRO A 259 -13.06 -15.53 15.62
N ALA A 260 -13.12 -14.22 15.88
CA ALA A 260 -12.16 -13.54 16.75
C ALA A 260 -12.59 -13.50 18.23
N ALA A 261 -13.78 -14.00 18.56
CA ALA A 261 -14.29 -14.12 19.91
C ALA A 261 -15.20 -15.37 20.06
N PRO A 262 -15.36 -15.93 21.28
CA PRO A 262 -16.21 -17.10 21.52
C PRO A 262 -17.68 -16.94 21.10
N ASN A 263 -18.19 -15.71 21.08
CA ASN A 263 -19.57 -15.37 20.73
C ASN A 263 -19.72 -14.79 19.32
N ALA A 264 -18.65 -14.71 18.53
CA ALA A 264 -18.70 -14.23 17.14
C ALA A 264 -19.07 -15.34 16.12
N GLY A 265 -19.05 -16.60 16.54
CA GLY A 265 -19.35 -17.77 15.71
C GLY A 265 -18.92 -19.07 16.37
N GLY A 266 -19.41 -20.21 15.89
CA GLY A 266 -18.99 -21.52 16.34
C GLY A 266 -17.60 -21.89 15.81
N GLY A 267 -16.78 -22.56 16.61
CA GLY A 267 -15.44 -23.01 16.21
C GLY A 267 -14.29 -22.06 16.60
N TYR A 268 -14.53 -21.15 17.54
CA TYR A 268 -13.50 -20.33 18.15
C TYR A 268 -12.37 -21.17 18.79
N ILE A 269 -11.14 -20.69 18.61
CA ILE A 269 -9.93 -21.14 19.29
C ILE A 269 -9.14 -19.92 19.79
N ASP A 270 -8.31 -20.08 20.80
CA ASP A 270 -7.49 -18.97 21.32
C ASP A 270 -6.45 -18.49 20.29
N ALA A 271 -5.97 -17.24 20.46
CA ALA A 271 -5.06 -16.60 19.52
C ALA A 271 -3.73 -17.35 19.36
N GLY A 272 -3.24 -17.98 20.44
CA GLY A 272 -2.03 -18.79 20.42
C GLY A 272 -2.18 -20.01 19.52
N THR A 273 -3.29 -20.75 19.69
CA THR A 273 -3.62 -21.91 18.86
C THR A 273 -3.83 -21.51 17.40
N LEU A 274 -4.56 -20.44 17.12
CA LEU A 274 -4.76 -19.95 15.74
C LEU A 274 -3.44 -19.51 15.09
N GLY A 275 -2.61 -18.75 15.82
CA GLY A 275 -1.31 -18.32 15.34
C GLY A 275 -0.38 -19.49 15.04
N ALA A 276 -0.33 -20.50 15.90
CA ALA A 276 0.47 -21.71 15.68
C ALA A 276 -0.02 -22.52 14.45
N LEU A 277 -1.35 -22.65 14.29
CA LEU A 277 -1.95 -23.27 13.11
C LEU A 277 -1.57 -22.51 11.83
N ALA A 278 -1.65 -21.19 11.84
CA ALA A 278 -1.29 -20.33 10.71
C ALA A 278 0.20 -20.47 10.34
N VAL A 279 1.11 -20.45 11.31
CA VAL A 279 2.55 -20.66 11.07
C VAL A 279 2.83 -22.05 10.49
N SER A 280 2.19 -23.09 11.02
CA SER A 280 2.30 -24.46 10.50
C SER A 280 1.71 -24.61 9.09
N THR A 281 0.61 -23.94 8.80
CA THR A 281 -0.02 -23.95 7.47
C THR A 281 0.88 -23.24 6.45
N ARG A 282 1.45 -22.08 6.82
CA ARG A 282 2.40 -21.35 5.97
C ARG A 282 3.62 -22.16 5.58
N SER A 283 4.16 -22.97 6.49
CA SER A 283 5.35 -23.79 6.19
C SER A 283 5.05 -24.95 5.23
N GLN A 284 3.78 -25.38 5.15
CA GLN A 284 3.34 -26.49 4.30
C GLN A 284 2.81 -26.02 2.94
N PHE A 285 2.20 -24.84 2.86
CA PHE A 285 1.44 -24.42 1.69
C PHE A 285 1.86 -23.03 1.20
N SER A 286 2.44 -22.99 -0.01
CA SER A 286 2.87 -21.74 -0.67
C SER A 286 1.73 -20.80 -1.07
N SER A 287 0.49 -21.32 -1.13
CA SER A 287 -0.71 -20.50 -1.35
C SER A 287 -1.13 -19.72 -0.10
N PHE A 288 -0.57 -20.00 1.08
CA PHE A 288 -0.94 -19.31 2.32
C PHE A 288 -0.68 -17.80 2.24
N GLY A 289 -1.73 -17.00 2.47
CA GLY A 289 -1.68 -15.53 2.47
C GLY A 289 -1.80 -14.89 3.85
N GLY A 290 -2.32 -15.61 4.84
CA GLY A 290 -2.52 -15.06 6.18
C GLY A 290 -3.77 -15.57 6.89
N VAL A 291 -4.28 -14.75 7.80
CA VAL A 291 -5.48 -15.02 8.60
C VAL A 291 -6.54 -13.96 8.29
N MET A 292 -7.80 -14.37 8.19
CA MET A 292 -8.97 -13.49 8.15
C MET A 292 -9.76 -13.65 9.44
N LEU A 293 -10.19 -12.54 10.05
CA LEU A 293 -10.96 -12.57 11.29
C LEU A 293 -12.38 -12.04 11.11
N TRP A 294 -13.34 -12.83 11.59
CA TRP A 294 -14.71 -12.42 11.81
C TRP A 294 -14.92 -12.05 13.29
N ASP A 295 -15.06 -10.79 13.67
CA ASP A 295 -14.87 -9.56 12.91
C ASP A 295 -13.97 -8.58 13.72
N ALA A 296 -13.78 -7.35 13.24
CA ALA A 296 -12.96 -6.34 13.90
C ALA A 296 -13.46 -5.96 15.31
N ALA A 297 -14.79 -5.90 15.53
CA ALA A 297 -15.36 -5.59 16.84
C ALA A 297 -15.12 -6.75 17.84
N ALA A 298 -15.26 -7.99 17.37
CA ALA A 298 -14.93 -9.19 18.13
C ALA A 298 -13.45 -9.23 18.53
N ALA A 299 -12.55 -8.99 17.58
CA ALA A 299 -11.11 -9.02 17.83
C ALA A 299 -10.68 -7.97 18.86
N PHE A 300 -11.24 -6.76 18.76
CA PHE A 300 -10.90 -5.66 19.68
C PHE A 300 -11.46 -5.89 21.08
N SER A 301 -12.71 -6.34 21.17
CA SER A 301 -13.37 -6.62 22.45
C SER A 301 -12.76 -7.83 23.17
N ASN A 302 -12.18 -8.78 22.43
CA ASN A 302 -11.48 -9.95 22.95
C ASN A 302 -9.99 -9.67 23.21
N GLY A 303 -9.67 -8.56 23.88
CA GLY A 303 -8.31 -8.26 24.32
C GLY A 303 -7.30 -8.09 23.19
N ARG A 304 -7.69 -7.44 22.09
CA ARG A 304 -6.86 -7.30 20.88
C ARG A 304 -6.38 -8.66 20.34
N TYR A 305 -7.32 -9.58 20.13
CA TYR A 305 -7.08 -10.90 19.55
C TYR A 305 -6.32 -10.81 18.21
N ASP A 306 -6.64 -9.78 17.41
CA ASP A 306 -5.94 -9.41 16.18
C ASP A 306 -4.43 -9.20 16.38
N GLN A 307 -4.03 -8.45 17.41
CA GLN A 307 -2.62 -8.19 17.71
C GLN A 307 -1.89 -9.45 18.15
N GLN A 308 -2.56 -10.28 18.97
CA GLN A 308 -1.99 -11.53 19.45
C GLN A 308 -1.71 -12.48 18.27
N VAL A 309 -2.69 -12.70 17.40
CA VAL A 309 -2.50 -13.52 16.18
C VAL A 309 -1.43 -12.91 15.27
N LYS A 310 -1.52 -11.59 14.99
CA LYS A 310 -0.54 -10.90 14.14
C LYS A 310 0.88 -11.06 14.65
N SER A 311 1.09 -10.94 15.96
CA SER A 311 2.43 -11.05 16.57
C SER A 311 3.06 -12.42 16.35
N ILE A 312 2.26 -13.49 16.31
CA ILE A 312 2.71 -14.86 16.09
C ILE A 312 2.97 -15.13 14.60
N ILE A 313 2.08 -14.66 13.72
CA ILE A 313 2.22 -14.91 12.28
C ILE A 313 3.23 -13.97 11.61
N ASN A 314 3.57 -12.82 12.20
CA ASN A 314 4.53 -11.88 11.63
C ASN A 314 5.86 -12.58 11.35
N ASN A 315 6.23 -12.70 10.08
CA ASN A 315 7.55 -13.19 9.65
C ASN A 315 8.44 -12.04 9.16
N ASN A 316 8.08 -10.82 9.57
CA ASN A 316 8.65 -9.57 9.09
C ASN A 316 8.66 -9.53 7.57
N CYS A 317 7.67 -10.12 6.89
CA CYS A 317 7.69 -10.20 5.43
C CYS A 317 7.60 -8.81 4.81
N ALA A 318 6.86 -7.86 5.38
CA ALA A 318 6.90 -6.48 4.89
C ALA A 318 8.32 -5.85 4.99
N ALA A 319 9.12 -6.23 5.99
CA ALA A 319 10.50 -5.75 6.17
C ALA A 319 11.55 -6.59 5.39
N ASN A 320 11.29 -7.88 5.22
CA ASN A 320 12.17 -8.89 4.60
C ASN A 320 11.86 -9.11 3.12
N SER A 321 10.67 -8.71 2.65
CA SER A 321 10.23 -8.91 1.27
C SER A 321 11.14 -8.24 0.29
N GLY A 322 11.98 -7.29 0.71
CA GLY A 322 13.09 -6.82 -0.12
C GLY A 322 12.66 -6.45 -1.53
N GLY A 323 11.38 -6.11 -1.73
CA GLY A 323 10.92 -5.42 -2.92
C GLY A 323 11.44 -4.04 -2.69
N GLY A 324 12.74 -3.87 -2.99
CA GLY A 324 13.62 -2.97 -2.29
C GLY A 324 12.89 -1.68 -2.03
N SER A 325 12.84 -1.24 -0.76
CA SER A 325 12.55 0.18 -0.54
C SER A 325 13.42 0.92 -1.54
N PRO A 326 12.82 1.72 -2.43
CA PRO A 326 13.59 2.59 -3.29
C PRO A 326 14.68 3.22 -2.43
N PRO A 327 15.94 3.27 -2.88
CA PRO A 327 17.01 3.84 -2.06
C PRO A 327 16.52 5.16 -1.46
N PRO A 328 16.89 5.54 -0.23
CA PRO A 328 16.34 6.72 0.47
C PRO A 328 16.36 8.03 -0.35
N SER A 329 17.16 8.07 -1.42
CA SER A 329 17.31 9.12 -2.42
C SER A 329 16.35 9.03 -3.63
N CYS A 330 15.39 8.10 -3.63
CA CYS A 330 14.46 7.92 -4.74
C CYS A 330 13.40 9.02 -4.76
N SER A 331 13.31 9.73 -5.89
CA SER A 331 12.39 10.84 -6.06
C SER A 331 11.09 10.45 -6.78
N GLN A 332 11.10 9.36 -7.55
CA GLN A 332 9.90 8.76 -8.12
C GLN A 332 9.95 7.24 -8.12
N THR A 333 8.82 6.63 -7.82
CA THR A 333 8.66 5.18 -7.73
C THR A 333 7.61 4.68 -8.72
N TYR A 334 7.76 3.44 -9.15
CA TYR A 334 6.81 2.70 -9.98
C TYR A 334 6.34 1.47 -9.20
N THR A 335 5.03 1.27 -9.09
CA THR A 335 4.47 0.08 -8.46
C THR A 335 4.30 -1.02 -9.51
N VAL A 336 5.00 -2.14 -9.32
CA VAL A 336 4.88 -3.34 -10.14
C VAL A 336 3.45 -3.84 -10.11
N VAL A 337 2.85 -4.00 -11.29
CA VAL A 337 1.53 -4.59 -11.48
C VAL A 337 1.66 -5.98 -12.12
N ASN A 338 0.58 -6.76 -12.07
CA ASN A 338 0.56 -8.08 -12.67
C ASN A 338 0.86 -8.02 -14.18
N GLY A 339 1.82 -8.85 -14.64
CA GLY A 339 2.25 -8.91 -16.03
C GLY A 339 3.37 -7.95 -16.43
N ASP A 340 3.94 -7.18 -15.49
CA ASP A 340 5.10 -6.34 -15.78
C ASP A 340 6.37 -7.16 -16.08
N THR A 341 7.19 -6.61 -16.98
CA THR A 341 8.56 -7.04 -17.31
C THR A 341 9.47 -5.80 -17.27
N CYS A 342 10.80 -5.96 -17.24
CA CYS A 342 11.73 -4.80 -17.30
C CYS A 342 11.34 -3.88 -18.47
N ALA A 343 11.20 -4.45 -19.67
CA ALA A 343 10.83 -3.71 -20.88
C ALA A 343 9.48 -2.98 -20.79
N ALA A 344 8.48 -3.59 -20.14
CA ALA A 344 7.18 -2.93 -19.94
C ALA A 344 7.29 -1.74 -18.97
N ILE A 345 8.13 -1.85 -17.95
CA ILE A 345 8.39 -0.79 -16.97
C ILE A 345 9.19 0.35 -17.62
N GLU A 346 10.23 0.03 -18.38
CA GLU A 346 11.00 0.99 -19.16
C GLU A 346 10.10 1.80 -20.10
N ALA A 347 9.21 1.14 -20.85
CA ALA A 347 8.28 1.82 -21.75
C ALA A 347 7.30 2.75 -21.03
N LYS A 348 6.86 2.39 -19.82
CA LYS A 348 5.93 3.21 -19.00
C LYS A 348 6.62 4.38 -18.31
N THR A 349 7.87 4.22 -17.92
CA THR A 349 8.59 5.16 -17.03
C THR A 349 9.60 6.02 -17.78
N GLY A 350 10.01 5.58 -18.99
CA GLY A 350 10.96 6.28 -19.85
C GLY A 350 12.43 6.08 -19.47
N ILE A 351 12.76 5.23 -18.48
CA ILE A 351 14.15 4.91 -18.12
C ILE A 351 14.68 3.70 -18.90
N SER A 352 16.01 3.58 -18.98
CA SER A 352 16.65 2.40 -19.58
C SER A 352 16.72 1.22 -18.61
N ASP A 353 16.80 0.00 -19.12
CA ASP A 353 17.04 -1.23 -18.35
C ASP A 353 18.24 -1.11 -17.41
N ALA A 354 19.35 -0.54 -17.90
CA ALA A 354 20.54 -0.30 -17.11
C ALA A 354 20.28 0.66 -15.94
N THR A 355 19.48 1.71 -16.18
CA THR A 355 19.05 2.65 -15.14
C THR A 355 18.15 1.96 -14.12
N LEU A 356 17.15 1.19 -14.58
CA LEU A 356 16.23 0.43 -13.74
C LEU A 356 16.99 -0.51 -12.80
N HIS A 357 17.95 -1.29 -13.32
CA HIS A 357 18.79 -2.18 -12.52
C HIS A 357 19.74 -1.43 -11.58
N SER A 358 20.30 -0.30 -12.02
CA SER A 358 21.20 0.50 -11.18
C SER A 358 20.50 1.12 -9.97
N LEU A 359 19.23 1.51 -10.13
CA LEU A 359 18.42 2.10 -9.06
C LEU A 359 17.79 1.03 -8.16
N ASN A 360 17.72 -0.22 -8.62
CA ASN A 360 17.02 -1.32 -7.95
C ASN A 360 17.87 -2.59 -7.94
N SER A 361 18.99 -2.60 -7.21
CA SER A 361 19.91 -3.74 -7.15
C SER A 361 19.31 -5.07 -6.66
N GLY A 362 18.07 -5.07 -6.17
CA GLY A 362 17.30 -6.25 -5.79
C GLY A 362 16.55 -6.94 -6.93
N ILE A 363 16.43 -6.33 -8.12
CA ILE A 363 15.84 -7.00 -9.30
C ILE A 363 16.92 -7.78 -10.04
N ASN A 364 16.61 -8.99 -10.51
CA ASN A 364 17.52 -9.76 -11.33
C ASN A 364 17.46 -9.30 -12.79
N SER A 365 18.48 -9.67 -13.59
CA SER A 365 18.61 -9.26 -15.00
C SER A 365 17.45 -9.68 -15.92
N ALA A 366 16.57 -10.58 -15.46
CA ALA A 366 15.40 -11.03 -16.21
C ALA A 366 14.10 -10.37 -15.70
N CYS A 367 14.15 -9.53 -14.67
CA CYS A 367 12.98 -9.09 -13.90
C CYS A 367 12.03 -10.23 -13.48
N SER A 368 12.51 -11.48 -13.41
CA SER A 368 11.64 -12.63 -13.12
C SER A 368 11.27 -12.73 -11.64
N ASN A 369 11.96 -11.97 -10.80
CA ASN A 369 11.70 -11.87 -9.37
C ASN A 369 10.83 -10.67 -8.99
N LEU A 370 10.31 -9.91 -9.97
CA LEU A 370 9.38 -8.82 -9.70
C LEU A 370 8.14 -9.35 -8.98
N GLN A 371 7.76 -8.68 -7.89
CA GLN A 371 6.56 -9.02 -7.11
C GLN A 371 5.48 -7.97 -7.36
N VAL A 372 4.24 -8.40 -7.59
CA VAL A 372 3.12 -7.47 -7.70
C VAL A 372 2.99 -6.65 -6.40
N GLY A 373 2.90 -5.33 -6.53
CA GLY A 373 2.93 -4.37 -5.42
C GLY A 373 4.33 -3.88 -5.02
N GLN A 374 5.41 -4.45 -5.58
CA GLN A 374 6.77 -3.97 -5.36
C GLN A 374 6.94 -2.53 -5.87
N GLN A 375 7.54 -1.65 -5.08
CA GLN A 375 7.92 -0.30 -5.52
C GLN A 375 9.34 -0.38 -6.13
N LEU A 376 9.51 0.06 -7.37
CA LEU A 376 10.79 0.22 -8.02
C LEU A 376 11.13 1.71 -8.11
N CYS A 377 12.38 2.07 -7.82
CA CYS A 377 12.86 3.41 -8.07
C CYS A 377 13.05 3.65 -9.56
N VAL A 378 12.38 4.67 -10.09
CA VAL A 378 12.44 5.02 -11.52
C VAL A 378 13.00 6.42 -11.74
N SER A 379 13.32 7.14 -10.67
CA SER A 379 14.13 8.36 -10.71
C SER A 379 14.89 8.50 -9.40
N GLY A 380 16.22 8.60 -9.50
CA GLY A 380 17.09 8.91 -8.37
C GLY A 380 17.47 10.39 -8.35
N GLY A 381 17.62 10.97 -7.16
CA GLY A 381 18.20 12.31 -7.00
C GLY A 381 17.22 13.33 -6.43
N SER A 382 16.70 13.07 -5.23
CA SER A 382 16.43 14.21 -4.35
C SER A 382 17.76 14.64 -3.71
N PRO A 383 18.12 15.93 -3.78
CA PRO A 383 19.15 16.54 -2.95
C PRO A 383 19.05 16.11 -1.49
N SER A 384 20.17 16.11 -0.75
CA SER A 384 20.15 16.02 0.71
C SER A 384 19.03 16.89 1.30
N SER A 385 18.35 16.44 2.37
CA SER A 385 17.31 17.21 3.05
C SER A 385 17.80 18.56 3.62
N SER A 386 19.12 18.75 3.71
CA SER A 386 19.79 20.01 4.07
C SER A 386 20.06 20.94 2.88
N CYS A 387 19.66 20.57 1.66
CA CYS A 387 20.01 21.31 0.46
C CYS A 387 19.31 22.66 0.36
N THR A 388 20.08 23.72 0.16
CA THR A 388 19.60 25.09 0.01
C THR A 388 19.66 25.58 -1.44
N GLN A 389 20.47 24.94 -2.29
CA GLN A 389 20.56 25.27 -3.72
C GLN A 389 20.81 24.04 -4.57
N THR A 390 20.08 23.93 -5.67
CA THR A 390 20.23 22.86 -6.65
C THR A 390 20.74 23.36 -8.00
N TYR A 391 21.46 22.50 -8.69
CA TYR A 391 21.93 22.65 -10.06
C TYR A 391 21.26 21.59 -10.94
N THR A 392 20.68 22.00 -12.08
CA THR A 392 20.11 21.05 -13.04
C THR A 392 21.16 20.70 -14.08
N VAL A 393 21.50 19.41 -14.17
CA VAL A 393 22.46 18.86 -15.13
C VAL A 393 21.94 19.08 -16.55
N VAL A 394 22.78 19.67 -17.40
CA VAL A 394 22.49 19.85 -18.83
C VAL A 394 23.40 18.98 -19.68
N SER A 395 23.04 18.83 -20.95
CA SER A 395 23.83 18.03 -21.90
C SER A 395 25.27 18.55 -21.99
N GLY A 396 26.24 17.67 -21.74
CA GLY A 396 27.68 17.98 -21.80
C GLY A 396 28.32 18.36 -20.46
N ASP A 397 27.55 18.39 -19.36
CA ASP A 397 28.10 18.64 -18.03
C ASP A 397 28.99 17.48 -17.54
N THR A 398 29.97 17.84 -16.71
CA THR A 398 30.83 16.93 -15.93
C THR A 398 30.84 17.38 -14.48
N CYS A 399 31.16 16.50 -13.52
CA CYS A 399 31.27 16.90 -12.10
C CYS A 399 32.22 18.08 -11.93
N ALA A 400 33.42 18.01 -12.52
CA ALA A 400 34.39 19.11 -12.51
C ALA A 400 33.83 20.44 -13.06
N GLY A 401 33.01 20.37 -14.11
CA GLY A 401 32.35 21.56 -14.68
C GLY A 401 31.28 22.13 -13.75
N ILE A 402 30.50 21.27 -13.10
CA ILE A 402 29.46 21.65 -12.15
C ILE A 402 30.09 22.22 -10.86
N GLU A 403 31.11 21.56 -10.33
CA GLU A 403 31.93 22.00 -9.20
C GLU A 403 32.47 23.41 -9.43
N SER A 404 33.17 23.62 -10.56
CA SER A 404 33.75 24.92 -10.91
C SER A 404 32.70 26.01 -11.06
N LYS A 405 31.52 25.67 -11.58
CA LYS A 405 30.43 26.62 -11.81
C LYS A 405 29.71 27.02 -10.53
N ASN A 406 29.68 26.15 -9.53
CA ASN A 406 28.99 26.38 -8.27
C ASN A 406 29.95 26.63 -7.10
N GLY A 407 31.26 26.65 -7.34
CA GLY A 407 32.26 26.97 -6.32
C GLY A 407 32.37 25.90 -5.23
N ILE A 408 32.17 24.63 -5.54
CA ILE A 408 32.21 23.53 -4.57
C ILE A 408 33.27 22.50 -4.93
N SER A 409 33.84 21.84 -3.91
CA SER A 409 34.80 20.75 -4.11
C SER A 409 34.13 19.45 -4.58
N ASP A 410 34.89 18.55 -5.21
CA ASP A 410 34.47 17.17 -5.52
C ASP A 410 33.92 16.44 -4.28
N ALA A 411 34.60 16.57 -3.15
CA ALA A 411 34.15 15.99 -1.88
C ALA A 411 32.82 16.59 -1.41
N THR A 412 32.63 17.90 -1.58
CA THR A 412 31.37 18.59 -1.28
C THR A 412 30.27 18.11 -2.22
N LEU A 413 30.51 18.04 -3.54
CA LEU A 413 29.53 17.58 -4.51
C LEU A 413 29.09 16.14 -4.21
N HIS A 414 30.02 15.23 -3.94
CA HIS A 414 29.72 13.83 -3.62
C HIS A 414 29.06 13.65 -2.24
N SER A 415 29.43 14.45 -1.24
CA SER A 415 28.78 14.40 0.08
C SER A 415 27.34 14.90 0.02
N LEU A 416 27.06 15.92 -0.81
CA LEU A 416 25.72 16.45 -1.02
C LEU A 416 24.88 15.60 -2.00
N ASN A 417 25.53 14.81 -2.85
CA ASN A 417 24.92 13.96 -3.87
C ASN A 417 25.52 12.54 -3.86
N PRO A 418 25.31 11.75 -2.79
CA PRO A 418 25.94 10.43 -2.65
C PRO A 418 25.51 9.39 -3.70
N THR A 419 24.55 9.73 -4.56
CA THR A 419 24.15 8.92 -5.72
C THR A 419 25.06 9.11 -6.92
N ILE A 420 25.86 10.18 -6.99
CA ILE A 420 26.88 10.35 -8.02
C ILE A 420 28.05 9.44 -7.70
N ASN A 421 28.44 8.61 -8.66
CA ASN A 421 29.58 7.73 -8.50
C ASN A 421 30.88 8.53 -8.64
N SER A 422 31.98 8.00 -8.09
CA SER A 422 33.29 8.66 -8.11
C SER A 422 33.86 8.91 -9.51
N ALA A 423 33.33 8.23 -10.55
CA ALA A 423 33.71 8.47 -11.94
C ALA A 423 32.84 9.54 -12.61
N CYS A 424 31.84 10.08 -11.90
CA CYS A 424 30.81 10.98 -12.40
C CYS A 424 30.11 10.50 -13.69
N SER A 425 30.15 9.20 -13.97
CA SER A 425 29.68 8.64 -15.24
C SER A 425 28.18 8.42 -15.28
N ASN A 426 27.50 8.62 -14.15
CA ASN A 426 26.07 8.43 -13.99
C ASN A 426 25.28 9.74 -13.89
N LEU A 427 25.86 10.87 -14.30
CA LEU A 427 25.12 12.13 -14.49
C LEU A 427 24.05 11.97 -15.58
N GLN A 428 22.84 12.43 -15.31
CA GLN A 428 21.74 12.42 -16.27
C GLN A 428 21.26 13.85 -16.58
N VAL A 429 21.01 14.14 -17.86
CA VAL A 429 20.43 15.43 -18.26
C VAL A 429 19.06 15.59 -17.59
N GLY A 430 18.84 16.73 -16.94
CA GLY A 430 17.65 17.02 -16.14
C GLY A 430 17.75 16.61 -14.68
N GLN A 431 18.79 15.87 -14.26
CA GLN A 431 19.04 15.52 -12.86
C GLN A 431 19.31 16.79 -12.04
N GLN A 432 18.72 16.90 -10.84
CA GLN A 432 19.08 17.96 -9.91
C GLN A 432 20.16 17.49 -8.93
N LEU A 433 21.25 18.23 -8.85
CA LEU A 433 22.32 18.05 -7.87
C LEU A 433 22.24 19.14 -6.83
N CYS A 434 22.41 18.78 -5.57
CA CYS A 434 22.63 19.72 -4.50
C CYS A 434 24.02 20.36 -4.63
N VAL A 435 24.07 21.69 -4.65
CA VAL A 435 25.32 22.43 -4.75
C VAL A 435 25.52 23.39 -3.57
N SER A 436 24.59 23.43 -2.62
CA SER A 436 24.72 24.16 -1.36
C SER A 436 23.83 23.53 -0.29
N SER A 437 24.26 23.54 0.98
CA SER A 437 23.44 23.06 2.11
C SER A 437 23.52 23.97 3.33
N SER A 438 22.45 24.02 4.11
CA SER A 438 22.41 24.70 5.41
C SER A 438 22.93 23.76 6.52
N SER A 439 24.24 23.61 6.66
CA SER A 439 24.82 23.00 7.87
C SER A 439 25.63 24.01 8.66
N THR A 440 25.02 24.57 9.71
CA THR A 440 25.66 25.36 10.77
C THR A 440 26.14 24.48 11.93
N SER A 441 26.44 23.22 11.69
CA SER A 441 26.99 22.33 12.73
C SER A 441 28.52 22.41 12.74
N PRO A 442 29.16 22.85 13.84
CA PRO A 442 30.61 22.85 13.96
C PRO A 442 31.18 21.44 13.74
N PRO A 443 32.42 21.31 13.21
CA PRO A 443 33.10 20.02 13.13
C PRO A 443 33.10 19.30 14.48
N SER A 444 32.84 17.99 14.47
CA SER A 444 32.87 17.13 15.66
C SER A 444 34.26 17.19 16.30
N GLY A 445 34.36 17.85 17.46
CA GLY A 445 35.62 18.14 18.17
C GLY A 445 35.71 19.55 18.75
N CYS A 446 34.86 20.48 18.30
CA CYS A 446 34.75 21.81 18.90
C CYS A 446 33.87 21.79 20.17
N SER A 447 34.49 21.75 21.36
CA SER A 447 33.80 22.06 22.64
C SER A 447 33.92 23.54 23.02
N GLY A 448 34.40 24.38 22.10
CA GLY A 448 34.77 25.78 22.32
C GLY A 448 33.70 26.77 21.88
N GLN A 449 34.00 28.06 22.08
CA GLN A 449 33.22 29.19 21.57
C GLN A 449 33.13 29.12 20.05
N THR A 450 31.94 29.41 19.51
CA THR A 450 31.73 29.56 18.06
C THR A 450 31.66 31.05 17.72
N TYR A 451 32.16 31.44 16.55
CA TYR A 451 32.05 32.80 16.03
C TYR A 451 31.19 32.81 14.77
N THR A 452 30.09 33.56 14.80
CA THR A 452 29.24 33.77 13.62
C THR A 452 29.81 34.92 12.80
N VAL A 453 30.24 34.62 11.57
CA VAL A 453 30.81 35.62 10.64
C VAL A 453 29.74 36.67 10.28
N ALA A 454 30.10 37.94 10.44
CA ALA A 454 29.27 39.08 10.07
C ALA A 454 29.68 39.65 8.70
N SER A 455 28.77 40.38 8.06
CA SER A 455 29.08 41.08 6.80
C SER A 455 30.28 42.00 6.96
N GLY A 456 31.33 41.78 6.15
CA GLY A 456 32.58 42.55 6.18
C GLY A 456 33.70 41.94 7.02
N ASP A 457 33.49 40.78 7.64
CA ASP A 457 34.57 40.04 8.29
C ASP A 457 35.56 39.46 7.26
N THR A 458 36.83 39.47 7.62
CA THR A 458 37.97 38.77 7.00
C THR A 458 38.61 37.84 8.04
N CYS A 459 39.39 36.83 7.64
CA CYS A 459 40.13 36.01 8.62
C CYS A 459 40.95 36.86 9.59
N ALA A 460 41.68 37.87 9.10
CA ALA A 460 42.45 38.78 9.96
C ALA A 460 41.58 39.46 11.03
N THR A 461 40.36 39.88 10.69
CA THR A 461 39.44 40.48 11.66
C THR A 461 38.84 39.45 12.63
N VAL A 462 38.60 38.22 12.17
CA VAL A 462 38.08 37.12 13.01
C VAL A 462 39.16 36.64 13.98
N GLU A 463 40.39 36.45 13.50
CA GLU A 463 41.58 36.14 14.28
C GLU A 463 41.81 37.18 15.37
N SER A 464 41.80 38.46 15.00
CA SER A 464 41.99 39.56 15.95
C SER A 464 40.89 39.63 17.01
N LYS A 465 39.62 39.44 16.61
CA LYS A 465 38.47 39.45 17.54
C LYS A 465 38.49 38.26 18.51
N ASN A 466 39.00 37.11 18.07
CA ASN A 466 38.98 35.87 18.85
C ASN A 466 40.34 35.54 19.49
N GLY A 467 41.37 36.34 19.24
CA GLY A 467 42.72 36.15 19.80
C GLY A 467 43.42 34.87 19.33
N ILE A 468 43.17 34.43 18.10
CA ILE A 468 43.76 33.22 17.50
C ILE A 468 44.68 33.57 16.33
N SER A 469 45.63 32.69 16.01
CA SER A 469 46.47 32.84 14.81
C SER A 469 45.79 32.28 13.56
N ASP A 470 46.20 32.75 12.38
CA ASP A 470 45.82 32.20 11.07
C ASP A 470 45.98 30.66 11.01
N ALA A 471 47.13 30.14 11.44
CA ALA A 471 47.37 28.70 11.52
C ALA A 471 46.35 27.98 12.44
N MET A 472 45.97 28.62 13.56
CA MET A 472 44.97 28.07 14.47
C MET A 472 43.56 28.14 13.87
N LEU A 473 43.22 29.22 13.17
CA LEU A 473 41.95 29.37 12.46
C LEU A 473 41.76 28.27 11.41
N HIS A 474 42.78 28.01 10.56
CA HIS A 474 42.74 26.97 9.53
C HIS A 474 42.77 25.55 10.10
N SER A 475 43.51 25.31 11.19
CA SER A 475 43.51 23.99 11.85
C SER A 475 42.16 23.63 12.49
N LEU A 476 41.44 24.62 13.03
CA LEU A 476 40.12 24.45 13.61
C LEU A 476 39.00 24.43 12.56
N ASN A 477 39.23 25.07 11.40
CA ASN A 477 38.27 25.18 10.31
C ASN A 477 38.93 24.77 8.98
N PRO A 478 39.17 23.47 8.75
CA PRO A 478 39.89 22.98 7.56
C PRO A 478 39.20 23.29 6.23
N SER A 479 37.92 23.70 6.26
CA SER A 479 37.15 24.12 5.10
C SER A 479 37.38 25.59 4.69
N ILE A 480 38.07 26.40 5.50
CA ILE A 480 38.44 27.78 5.13
C ILE A 480 39.75 27.72 4.35
N ASN A 481 39.73 28.13 3.09
CA ASN A 481 40.92 28.17 2.25
C ASN A 481 41.91 29.28 2.67
N SER A 482 43.17 29.20 2.24
CA SER A 482 44.22 30.16 2.60
C SER A 482 43.99 31.60 2.13
N ALA A 483 42.96 31.85 1.31
CA ALA A 483 42.56 33.17 0.85
C ALA A 483 41.44 33.78 1.72
N CYS A 484 40.91 33.02 2.69
CA CYS A 484 39.91 33.52 3.63
C CYS A 484 38.62 34.05 3.00
N SER A 485 38.36 33.61 1.77
CA SER A 485 37.04 33.66 1.17
C SER A 485 36.25 32.49 1.75
N SER A 486 35.05 32.76 2.28
CA SER A 486 34.03 31.73 2.34
C SER A 486 33.84 31.21 0.91
N GLU A 487 34.00 29.90 0.70
CA GLU A 487 33.57 29.25 -0.54
C GLU A 487 32.06 29.35 -0.69
#